data_AF-A0A9E1DWP8-F1
#
_entry.id   AF-A0A9E1DWP8-F1
#
_cell.length_a   1.000
_cell.length_b   1.000
_cell.length_c   1.000
_cell.angle_alpha   90.00
_cell.angle_beta   90.00
_cell.angle_gamma   90.00
#
_symmetry.space_group_name_H-M   'P 1'
#
loop_
_entity.id
_entity.type
_entity.pdbx_description
1 polymer ?
#
loop_
_entity_poly.entity_id
_entity_poly.type
_entity_poly.pdbx_seq_one_letter_code
_entity_poly.pdbx_strand_id
1 'polypeptide(L)'
;MYVADETEIRREKAKARELRASQWWKRKCAKGVCHYCGRQVPPGELTMDHIVPIARGGKSTRGNVVPCCKDCNTRKKDQLPMEWKD
;
A
#
# COMPACT_ATOMS: atom_id res chain seq x y z
N MET A 1 18.44 -5.70 -10.61
CA MET A 1 17.16 -5.48 -9.91
C MET A 1 17.45 -4.55 -8.73
N TYR A 2 16.83 -3.37 -8.64
CA TYR A 2 17.13 -2.41 -7.57
C TYR A 2 16.57 -2.92 -6.24
N VAL A 3 17.42 -3.07 -5.23
CA VAL A 3 17.03 -3.41 -3.86
C VAL A 3 17.32 -2.18 -3.02
N ALA A 4 16.31 -1.65 -2.35
CA ALA A 4 16.48 -0.48 -1.50
C ALA A 4 17.33 -0.84 -0.28
N ASP A 5 18.26 0.03 0.10
CA ASP A 5 19.04 -0.15 1.33
C ASP A 5 18.17 0.09 2.58
N GLU A 6 18.68 -0.29 3.75
CA GLU A 6 17.94 -0.16 5.01
C GLU A 6 17.57 1.27 5.37
N THR A 7 18.41 2.24 4.99
CA THR A 7 18.19 3.66 5.26
C THR A 7 17.03 4.20 4.42
N GLU A 8 16.99 3.83 3.14
CA GLU A 8 15.87 4.11 2.24
C GLU A 8 14.58 3.45 2.74
N ILE A 9 14.65 2.18 3.13
CA ILE A 9 13.49 1.45 3.66
C ILE A 9 12.95 2.16 4.90
N ARG A 10 13.82 2.56 5.85
CA ARG A 10 13.42 3.27 7.07
C ARG A 10 12.78 4.62 6.75
N ARG A 11 13.37 5.38 5.81
CA ARG A 11 12.85 6.68 5.37
C ARG A 11 11.47 6.55 4.73
N GLU A 12 11.29 5.60 3.82
CA GLU A 12 10.01 5.40 3.14
C GLU A 12 8.95 4.84 4.09
N LYS A 13 9.31 4.02 5.09
CA LYS A 13 8.40 3.61 6.16
C LYS A 13 7.97 4.78 7.05
N ALA A 14 8.84 5.75 7.32
CA ALA A 14 8.47 6.96 8.07
C ALA A 14 7.44 7.79 7.29
N LYS A 15 7.71 8.06 6.00
CA LYS A 15 6.77 8.74 5.10
C LYS A 15 5.43 8.01 4.98
N ALA A 16 5.42 6.68 4.96
CA ALA A 16 4.19 5.89 4.92
C ALA A 16 3.31 6.15 6.17
N ARG A 17 3.92 6.26 7.35
CA ARG A 17 3.21 6.55 8.61
C ARG A 17 2.59 7.95 8.58
N GLU A 18 3.34 8.95 8.12
CA GLU A 18 2.84 10.32 7.94
C GLU A 18 1.69 10.37 6.93
N LEU A 19 1.87 9.70 5.79
CA LEU A 19 0.84 9.63 4.74
C LEU A 19 -0.43 8.94 5.26
N ARG A 20 -0.30 7.89 6.07
CA ARG A 20 -1.42 7.18 6.69
C ARG A 20 -2.20 8.07 7.66
N ALA A 21 -1.51 8.97 8.37
CA ALA A 21 -2.15 9.92 9.27
C ALA A 21 -2.86 11.08 8.54
N SER A 22 -2.52 11.33 7.27
CA SER A 22 -3.05 12.44 6.49
C SER A 22 -4.55 12.36 6.23
N GLN A 23 -5.19 13.54 6.10
CA GLN A 23 -6.61 13.64 5.71
C GLN A 23 -6.88 13.03 4.34
N TRP A 24 -5.91 13.11 3.43
CA TRP A 24 -6.03 12.48 2.11
C TRP A 24 -6.21 10.95 2.24
N TRP A 25 -5.43 10.30 3.10
CA TRP A 25 -5.54 8.87 3.30
C TRP A 25 -6.87 8.50 3.97
N LYS A 26 -7.27 9.23 5.02
CA LYS A 26 -8.57 9.04 5.68
C LYS A 26 -9.73 9.13 4.68
N ARG A 27 -9.72 10.14 3.79
CA ARG A 27 -10.72 10.29 2.71
C ARG A 27 -10.66 9.15 1.68
N LYS A 28 -9.46 8.65 1.35
CA LYS A 28 -9.29 7.53 0.43
C LYS A 28 -9.89 6.23 1.02
N CYS A 29 -9.64 5.94 2.29
CA CYS A 29 -10.24 4.81 2.99
C CYS A 29 -11.74 4.96 3.23
N ALA A 30 -12.25 6.19 3.44
CA ALA A 30 -13.68 6.44 3.66
C ALA A 30 -14.57 5.98 2.50
N LYS A 31 -14.02 5.85 1.28
CA LYS A 31 -14.72 5.25 0.14
C LYS A 31 -15.08 3.77 0.38
N GLY A 32 -14.34 3.09 1.26
CA GLY A 32 -14.64 1.72 1.67
C GLY A 32 -14.51 0.71 0.54
N VAL A 33 -13.56 0.89 -0.38
CA VAL A 33 -13.37 -0.01 -1.53
C VAL A 33 -11.93 -0.52 -1.58
N CYS A 34 -11.76 -1.83 -1.70
CA CYS A 34 -10.46 -2.43 -1.96
C CYS A 34 -10.01 -2.12 -3.39
N HIS A 35 -8.80 -1.56 -3.55
CA HIS A 35 -8.25 -1.22 -4.86
C HIS A 35 -8.11 -2.44 -5.79
N TYR A 36 -7.85 -3.61 -5.22
CA TYR A 36 -7.55 -4.80 -6.00
C TYR A 36 -8.79 -5.61 -6.38
N CYS A 37 -9.57 -6.07 -5.40
CA CYS A 37 -10.77 -6.88 -5.68
C CYS A 37 -12.05 -6.07 -5.89
N GLY A 38 -12.02 -4.74 -5.72
CA GLY A 38 -13.20 -3.88 -5.89
C GLY A 38 -14.30 -4.05 -4.83
N ARG A 39 -14.18 -5.01 -3.91
CA ARG A 39 -15.18 -5.26 -2.85
C ARG A 39 -15.30 -4.07 -1.90
N GLN A 40 -16.51 -3.89 -1.37
CA GLN A 40 -16.74 -2.98 -0.25
C GLN A 40 -16.18 -3.56 1.05
N VAL A 41 -15.44 -2.73 1.76
CA VAL A 41 -14.72 -3.06 2.99
C VAL A 41 -14.87 -1.89 3.94
N PRO A 42 -15.24 -2.12 5.21
CA PRO A 42 -15.30 -1.05 6.20
C PRO A 42 -13.99 -0.24 6.23
N PRO A 43 -14.03 1.10 6.31
CA PRO A 43 -12.82 1.93 6.27
C PRO A 43 -11.74 1.54 7.31
N GLY A 44 -12.16 1.00 8.47
CA GLY A 44 -11.27 0.52 9.53
C GLY A 44 -10.54 -0.79 9.21
N GLU A 45 -11.04 -1.57 8.26
CA GLU A 45 -10.47 -2.86 7.84
C GLU A 45 -9.57 -2.74 6.60
N LEU A 46 -9.51 -1.56 5.98
CA LEU A 46 -8.61 -1.28 4.86
C LEU A 46 -7.16 -1.10 5.34
N THR A 47 -6.24 -1.79 4.69
CA THR A 47 -4.80 -1.63 4.87
C THR A 47 -4.20 -0.72 3.80
N MET A 48 -3.05 -0.12 4.12
CA MET A 48 -2.24 0.60 3.15
C MET A 48 -1.27 -0.41 2.54
N ASP A 49 -1.32 -0.54 1.23
CA ASP A 49 -0.35 -1.33 0.47
C ASP A 49 0.41 -0.44 -0.53
N HIS A 50 1.65 -0.82 -0.79
CA HIS A 50 2.50 -0.20 -1.79
C HIS A 50 2.45 -1.02 -3.07
N ILE A 51 1.98 -0.42 -4.17
CA ILE A 51 1.90 -1.07 -5.49
C ILE A 51 3.28 -1.61 -5.87
N VAL A 52 4.31 -0.76 -5.81
CA VAL A 52 5.71 -1.17 -5.82
C VAL A 52 6.20 -1.25 -4.38
N PRO A 53 6.62 -2.44 -3.88
CA PRO A 53 7.10 -2.59 -2.50
C PRO A 53 8.30 -1.70 -2.20
N ILE A 54 8.38 -1.18 -0.97
CA ILE A 54 9.51 -0.35 -0.52
C ILE A 54 10.85 -1.08 -0.68
N ALA A 55 10.90 -2.38 -0.36
CA ALA A 55 12.12 -3.20 -0.50
C ALA A 55 12.62 -3.28 -1.96
N ARG A 56 11.74 -3.05 -2.94
CA ARG A 56 12.02 -3.03 -4.38
C ARG A 56 12.17 -1.61 -4.92
N GLY A 57 12.42 -0.63 -4.06
CA GLY A 57 12.62 0.78 -4.45
C GLY A 57 11.35 1.63 -4.51
N GLY A 58 10.18 1.06 -4.15
CA GLY A 58 8.92 1.79 -4.12
C GLY A 58 8.91 2.95 -3.12
N LYS A 59 8.37 4.09 -3.52
CA LYS A 59 8.30 5.30 -2.66
C LYS A 59 6.92 5.44 -2.02
N SER A 60 6.86 6.05 -0.84
CA SER A 60 5.61 6.29 -0.09
C SER A 60 4.90 7.54 -0.57
N THR A 61 4.40 7.51 -1.81
CA THR A 61 3.68 8.62 -2.46
C THR A 61 2.22 8.26 -2.70
N ARG A 62 1.37 9.27 -2.89
CA ARG A 62 -0.07 9.08 -3.17
C ARG A 62 -0.37 8.19 -4.38
N GLY A 63 0.54 8.16 -5.36
CA GLY A 63 0.43 7.35 -6.57
C GLY A 63 0.87 5.90 -6.39
N ASN A 64 1.72 5.60 -5.40
CA ASN A 64 2.21 4.25 -5.14
C ASN A 64 1.49 3.56 -3.96
N VAL A 65 0.60 4.25 -3.24
CA VAL A 65 -0.16 3.65 -2.13
C VAL A 65 -1.66 3.55 -2.40
N VAL A 66 -2.23 2.41 -2.04
CA VAL A 66 -3.63 2.08 -2.28
C VAL A 66 -4.29 1.42 -1.07
N PRO A 67 -5.57 1.70 -0.80
CA PRO A 67 -6.32 0.96 0.20
C PRO A 67 -6.65 -0.43 -0.34
N CYS A 68 -6.42 -1.48 0.44
CA CYS A 68 -6.82 -2.83 0.08
C CYS A 68 -7.34 -3.61 1.29
N CYS A 69 -8.13 -4.66 1.06
CA CYS A 69 -8.54 -5.55 2.13
C CYS A 69 -7.37 -6.40 2.62
N LYS A 70 -7.48 -6.89 3.85
CA LYS A 70 -6.48 -7.78 4.47
C LYS A 70 -6.18 -9.01 3.61
N ASP A 71 -7.18 -9.60 2.97
CA ASP A 71 -7.02 -10.78 2.11
C ASP A 71 -6.11 -10.49 0.91
N CYS A 72 -6.41 -9.43 0.15
CA CYS A 72 -5.61 -9.04 -1.01
C CYS A 72 -4.20 -8.65 -0.59
N ASN A 73 -4.06 -7.90 0.50
CA ASN A 73 -2.75 -7.51 1.04
C ASN A 73 -1.90 -8.75 1.40
N THR A 74 -2.53 -9.75 2.02
CA THR A 74 -1.86 -11.00 2.44
C THR A 74 -1.52 -11.89 1.24
N ARG A 75 -2.37 -11.92 0.21
CA ARG A 75 -2.11 -12.67 -1.03
C ARG A 75 -0.96 -12.06 -1.83
N LYS A 76 -0.93 -10.73 -1.97
CA LYS A 76 0.12 -10.00 -2.70
C LYS A 76 1.48 -10.07 -2.02
N LYS A 77 1.55 -9.92 -0.68
CA LYS A 77 2.81 -9.83 0.06
C LYS A 77 3.78 -8.79 -0.55
N ASP A 78 4.95 -9.23 -1.00
CA ASP A 78 6.00 -8.44 -1.62
C ASP A 78 6.01 -8.53 -3.15
N GLN A 79 4.98 -9.13 -3.75
CA GLN A 79 4.85 -9.25 -5.20
C GLN A 79 4.51 -7.90 -5.85
N LEU A 80 5.04 -7.70 -7.05
CA LEU A 80 4.60 -6.66 -7.96
C LEU A 80 3.24 -7.04 -8.57
N PRO A 81 2.43 -6.07 -9.05
CA PRO A 81 1.15 -6.37 -9.68
C PRO A 81 1.25 -7.37 -10.85
N MET A 82 2.35 -7.36 -11.60
CA MET A 82 2.58 -8.29 -12.72
C MET A 82 2.88 -9.73 -12.27
N GLU A 83 3.34 -9.91 -11.02
CA GLU A 83 3.65 -11.22 -10.43
C GLU A 83 2.41 -11.84 -9.77
N TRP A 84 1.39 -11.03 -9.49
CA TRP A 84 0.15 -11.48 -8.89
C TRP A 84 -0.82 -11.95 -9.99
N LYS A 85 -0.97 -13.27 -10.11
CA LYS A 85 -2.01 -13.89 -10.94
C LYS A 85 -3.24 -14.19 -10.08
N ASP A 86 -4.42 -13.95 -10.65
CA ASP A 86 -5.75 -14.07 -10.04
C ASP A 86 -5.98 -15.39 -9.29
#